data_AF-A0A6P0SL77-F1
#
_entry.id   AF-A0A6P0SL77-F1
#
_cell.length_a   1.000
_cell.length_b   1.000
_cell.length_c   1.000
_cell.angle_alpha   90.00
_cell.angle_beta   90.00
_cell.angle_gamma   90.00
#
_symmetry.space_group_name_H-M   'P 1'
#
loop_
_entity.id
_entity.type
_entity.pdbx_description
1 polymer ?
#
loop_
_entity_poly.entity_id
_entity_poly.type
_entity_poly.pdbx_seq_one_letter_code
_entity_poly.pdbx_strand_id
1 'polypeptide(L)'
;ALFGLMLGTLWTVIGATLGATAAFMIARFVAGDWVKDKFQDSPLEQLSEGIENNGFWFVLSIRLAPIFPFNAVNYLFGLTPIPLPTYVIATAVGIIPATFAYAWLGRSGLEAISGSPPWQLIGALVVLAVLSTTPLLWKKSRLGQ
;
A
#
# COMPACT_ATOMS: atom_id res chain seq x y z
N ALA A 1 5.78 -23.06 -3.50
CA ALA A 1 5.19 -21.88 -4.19
C ALA A 1 4.26 -22.37 -5.30
N LEU A 2 2.95 -22.44 -5.04
CA LEU A 2 1.97 -23.11 -5.91
C LEU A 2 1.87 -22.55 -7.34
N PHE A 3 2.24 -21.28 -7.56
CA PHE A 3 2.11 -20.60 -8.85
C PHE A 3 3.44 -20.02 -9.39
N GLY A 4 4.56 -20.16 -8.67
CA GLY A 4 5.82 -19.47 -9.02
C GLY A 4 5.81 -17.97 -8.70
N LEU A 5 6.99 -17.34 -8.74
CA LEU A 5 7.20 -15.96 -8.26
C LEU A 5 6.38 -14.93 -9.06
N MET A 6 6.39 -15.05 -10.39
CA MET A 6 5.78 -14.06 -11.29
C MET A 6 4.25 -14.14 -11.28
N LEU A 7 3.67 -15.34 -11.41
CA LEU A 7 2.22 -15.52 -11.37
C LEU A 7 1.66 -15.32 -9.95
N GLY A 8 2.39 -15.72 -8.90
CA GLY A 8 2.00 -15.45 -7.52
C GLY A 8 1.93 -13.95 -7.23
N THR A 9 2.90 -13.18 -7.73
CA THR A 9 2.89 -11.71 -7.66
C THR A 9 1.69 -11.15 -8.42
N LEU A 10 1.46 -11.61 -9.66
CA LEU A 10 0.35 -11.13 -10.50
C LEU A 10 -1.02 -11.35 -9.83
N TRP A 11 -1.29 -12.57 -9.35
CA TRP A 11 -2.55 -12.89 -8.69
C TRP A 11 -2.75 -12.08 -7.40
N THR A 12 -1.68 -11.88 -6.64
CA THR A 12 -1.73 -11.08 -5.41
C THR A 12 -2.03 -9.61 -5.72
N VAL A 13 -1.40 -9.04 -6.75
CA VAL A 13 -1.65 -7.66 -7.19
C VAL A 13 -3.11 -7.50 -7.62
N ILE A 14 -3.64 -8.43 -8.41
CA ILE A 14 -5.04 -8.39 -8.88
C ILE A 14 -6.00 -8.48 -7.69
N GLY A 15 -5.83 -9.49 -6.82
CA GLY A 15 -6.70 -9.69 -5.66
C GLY A 15 -6.66 -8.51 -4.68
N ALA A 16 -5.46 -8.01 -4.38
CA ALA A 16 -5.28 -6.85 -3.50
C ALA A 16 -5.89 -5.58 -4.10
N THR A 17 -5.75 -5.36 -5.42
CA THR A 17 -6.34 -4.20 -6.10
C THR A 17 -7.86 -4.27 -6.09
N LEU A 18 -8.45 -5.45 -6.34
CA LEU A 18 -9.91 -5.63 -6.27
C LEU A 18 -10.46 -5.41 -4.86
N GLY A 19 -9.83 -5.98 -3.84
CA GLY A 19 -10.23 -5.78 -2.45
C GLY A 19 -10.09 -4.32 -2.01
N ALA A 20 -8.99 -3.66 -2.40
CA ALA A 20 -8.75 -2.25 -2.14
C ALA A 20 -9.78 -1.34 -2.85
N THR A 21 -10.20 -1.72 -4.06
CA THR A 21 -11.26 -1.05 -4.82
C THR A 21 -12.61 -1.19 -4.16
N ALA A 22 -12.98 -2.39 -3.70
CA ALA A 22 -14.22 -2.63 -2.99
C ALA A 22 -14.29 -1.80 -1.69
N ALA A 23 -13.23 -1.81 -0.89
CA ALA A 23 -13.15 -0.99 0.34
C ALA A 23 -13.27 0.51 0.06
N PHE A 24 -12.58 1.00 -0.98
CA PHE A 24 -12.67 2.38 -1.44
C PHE A 24 -14.11 2.76 -1.82
N MET A 25 -14.79 1.91 -2.60
CA MET A 25 -16.16 2.15 -3.03
C MET A 25 -17.14 2.11 -1.86
N ILE A 26 -16.99 1.14 -0.94
CA ILE A 26 -17.83 1.05 0.26
C ILE A 26 -17.70 2.33 1.09
N ALA A 27 -16.48 2.80 1.36
CA ALA A 27 -16.30 4.07 2.07
C ALA A 27 -16.95 5.23 1.33
N ARG A 28 -16.75 5.33 0.00
CA ARG A 28 -17.27 6.43 -0.80
C ARG A 28 -18.80 6.50 -0.83
N PHE A 29 -19.47 5.35 -0.98
CA PHE A 29 -20.93 5.31 -1.10
C PHE A 29 -21.66 5.25 0.24
N VAL A 30 -21.08 4.58 1.25
CA VAL A 30 -21.74 4.39 2.54
C VAL A 30 -21.45 5.54 3.50
N ALA A 31 -20.21 6.04 3.51
CA ALA A 31 -19.76 7.05 4.46
C ALA A 31 -19.48 8.40 3.80
N GLY A 32 -19.42 8.50 2.47
CA GLY A 32 -19.04 9.73 1.76
C GLY A 32 -19.93 10.93 2.10
N ASP A 33 -21.26 10.76 2.04
CA ASP A 33 -22.20 11.84 2.32
C ASP A 33 -22.21 12.23 3.81
N TRP A 34 -22.17 11.23 4.70
CA TRP A 34 -22.06 11.46 6.14
C TRP A 34 -20.77 12.19 6.54
N VAL A 35 -19.64 11.83 5.92
CA VAL A 35 -18.36 12.49 6.17
C VAL A 35 -18.37 13.91 5.63
N LYS A 36 -18.88 14.12 4.41
CA LYS A 36 -19.00 15.46 3.83
C LYS A 36 -19.79 16.41 4.72
N ASP A 37 -20.93 15.97 5.25
CA ASP A 37 -21.77 16.83 6.09
C ASP A 37 -21.18 17.08 7.49
N LYS A 38 -20.46 16.09 8.05
CA LYS A 38 -19.95 16.17 9.42
C LYS A 38 -18.56 16.79 9.55
N PHE A 39 -17.81 16.85 8.46
CA PHE A 39 -16.39 17.23 8.45
C PHE A 39 -16.07 18.40 7.51
N GLN A 40 -17.02 19.31 7.27
CA GLN A 40 -16.91 20.54 6.44
C GLN A 40 -15.87 21.59 6.90
N ASP A 41 -14.92 21.22 7.77
CA ASP A 41 -13.80 22.08 8.20
C ASP A 41 -12.65 21.21 8.76
N SER A 42 -12.57 19.96 8.32
CA SER A 42 -11.66 18.97 8.93
C SER A 42 -10.33 18.86 8.18
N PRO A 43 -9.33 18.16 8.76
CA PRO A 43 -8.09 17.83 8.06
C PRO A 43 -8.31 17.09 6.73
N LEU A 44 -9.46 16.44 6.53
CA LEU A 44 -9.80 15.78 5.25
C LEU A 44 -10.04 16.78 4.12
N GLU A 45 -10.52 17.99 4.42
CA GLU A 45 -10.74 19.03 3.43
C GLU A 45 -9.43 19.69 3.01
N GLN A 46 -8.55 20.01 3.97
CA GLN A 46 -7.17 20.45 3.71
C GLN A 46 -6.38 19.40 2.93
N LEU A 47 -6.60 18.12 3.24
CA LEU A 47 -6.00 17.02 2.48
C LEU A 47 -6.58 16.93 1.06
N SER A 48 -7.86 17.26 0.89
CA SER A 48 -8.54 17.26 -0.41
C SER A 48 -7.94 18.31 -1.35
N GLU A 49 -7.66 19.52 -0.86
CA GLU A 49 -6.96 20.57 -1.63
C GLU A 49 -5.55 20.13 -2.05
N GLY A 50 -4.79 19.49 -1.15
CA GLY A 50 -3.45 18.97 -1.47
C GLY A 50 -3.46 17.80 -2.46
N ILE A 51 -4.54 17.02 -2.48
CA ILE A 51 -4.73 15.87 -3.37
C ILE A 51 -5.17 16.29 -4.77
N GLU A 52 -5.90 17.40 -4.91
CA GLU A 52 -6.56 17.83 -6.14
C GLU A 52 -5.59 17.93 -7.33
N ASN A 53 -4.34 18.34 -7.07
CA ASN A 53 -3.33 18.51 -8.11
C ASN A 53 -2.53 17.24 -8.43
N ASN A 54 -2.45 16.23 -7.53
CA ASN A 54 -1.53 15.09 -7.69
C ASN A 54 -1.98 13.79 -7.00
N GLY A 55 -3.28 13.47 -7.01
CA GLY A 55 -3.84 12.29 -6.34
C GLY A 55 -3.18 10.95 -6.68
N PHE A 56 -2.66 10.77 -7.91
CA PHE A 56 -1.89 9.57 -8.29
C PHE A 56 -0.63 9.40 -7.44
N TRP A 57 0.21 10.45 -7.39
CA TRP A 57 1.47 10.44 -6.66
C TRP A 57 1.25 10.37 -5.15
N PHE A 58 0.15 10.96 -4.66
CA PHE A 58 -0.24 10.83 -3.27
C PHE A 58 -0.54 9.38 -2.89
N VAL A 59 -1.40 8.70 -3.65
CA VAL A 59 -1.69 7.27 -3.43
C VAL A 59 -0.43 6.44 -3.53
N LEU A 60 0.38 6.65 -4.58
CA LEU A 60 1.62 5.90 -4.81
C LEU A 60 2.60 6.04 -3.63
N SER A 61 2.78 7.25 -3.11
CA SER A 61 3.68 7.52 -1.99
C SER A 61 3.24 6.78 -0.72
N ILE A 62 1.94 6.76 -0.43
CA ILE A 62 1.40 6.02 0.72
C ILE A 62 1.48 4.49 0.51
N ARG A 63 1.40 4.00 -0.73
CA ARG A 63 1.59 2.55 -0.99
C ARG A 63 3.05 2.13 -0.82
N LEU A 64 3.98 2.99 -1.23
CA LEU A 64 5.42 2.73 -1.12
C LEU A 64 5.93 2.91 0.31
N ALA A 65 5.34 3.83 1.08
CA ALA A 65 5.63 4.02 2.49
C ALA A 65 4.56 3.28 3.33
N PRO A 66 4.81 2.05 3.82
CA PRO A 66 3.85 1.26 4.60
C PRO A 66 3.64 1.81 6.02
N ILE A 67 3.33 3.11 6.12
CA ILE A 67 3.15 3.85 7.38
C ILE A 67 1.82 3.46 8.02
N PHE A 68 0.83 3.10 7.21
CA PHE A 68 -0.55 2.86 7.65
C PHE A 68 -1.04 1.46 7.27
N PRO A 69 -1.96 0.86 8.05
CA PRO A 69 -2.56 -0.43 7.73
C PRO A 69 -3.31 -0.39 6.40
N PHE A 70 -2.98 -1.32 5.48
CA PHE A 70 -3.49 -1.32 4.10
C PHE A 70 -5.02 -1.14 4.01
N ASN A 71 -5.78 -1.84 4.85
CA ASN A 71 -7.23 -1.79 4.87
C ASN A 71 -7.76 -0.41 5.29
N ALA A 72 -7.20 0.19 6.35
CA ALA A 72 -7.63 1.49 6.84
C ALA A 72 -7.42 2.57 5.79
N VAL A 73 -6.26 2.56 5.13
CA VAL A 73 -5.93 3.52 4.07
C VAL A 73 -6.91 3.42 2.89
N ASN A 74 -7.32 2.21 2.50
CA ASN A 74 -8.27 2.02 1.40
C ASN A 74 -9.60 2.74 1.66
N TYR A 75 -10.11 2.65 2.89
CA TYR A 75 -11.33 3.37 3.28
C TYR A 75 -11.10 4.88 3.33
N LEU A 76 -9.96 5.33 3.88
CA LEU A 76 -9.62 6.75 3.93
C LEU A 76 -9.55 7.37 2.53
N PHE A 77 -8.92 6.70 1.56
CA PHE A 77 -8.91 7.16 0.18
C PHE A 77 -10.32 7.24 -0.43
N GLY A 78 -11.23 6.34 -0.05
CA GLY A 78 -12.64 6.39 -0.49
C GLY A 78 -13.37 7.67 -0.05
N LEU A 79 -12.89 8.34 1.00
CA LEU A 79 -13.42 9.60 1.51
C LEU A 79 -12.76 10.84 0.89
N THR A 80 -11.73 10.66 0.05
CA THR A 80 -11.02 11.75 -0.63
C THR A 80 -11.63 12.03 -2.02
N PRO A 81 -11.36 13.21 -2.64
CA PRO A 81 -11.83 13.52 -3.99
C PRO A 81 -11.16 12.69 -5.10
N ILE A 82 -10.22 11.78 -4.78
CA ILE A 82 -9.48 10.99 -5.76
C ILE A 82 -10.46 10.21 -6.64
N PRO A 83 -10.35 10.30 -7.98
CA PRO A 83 -11.19 9.52 -8.87
C PRO A 83 -10.77 8.04 -8.84
N LEU A 84 -11.76 7.14 -8.91
CA LEU A 84 -11.55 5.70 -8.81
C LEU A 84 -10.46 5.17 -9.76
N PRO A 85 -10.43 5.54 -11.07
CA PRO A 85 -9.40 5.04 -11.98
C PRO A 85 -7.98 5.39 -11.52
N THR A 86 -7.77 6.61 -11.02
CA THR A 86 -6.47 7.05 -10.50
C THR A 86 -6.05 6.24 -9.29
N TYR A 87 -6.98 5.99 -8.37
CA TYR A 87 -6.72 5.14 -7.20
C TYR A 87 -6.37 3.70 -7.57
N VAL A 88 -7.10 3.10 -8.52
CA VAL A 88 -6.89 1.72 -8.97
C VAL A 88 -5.52 1.57 -9.62
N ILE A 89 -5.17 2.46 -10.57
CA ILE A 89 -3.90 2.41 -11.29
C ILE A 89 -2.73 2.67 -10.33
N ALA A 90 -2.84 3.70 -9.48
CA ALA A 90 -1.79 4.01 -8.50
C ALA A 90 -1.57 2.86 -7.50
N THR A 91 -2.65 2.21 -7.05
CA THR A 91 -2.57 1.06 -6.15
C THR A 91 -1.95 -0.14 -6.86
N ALA A 92 -2.40 -0.48 -8.06
CA ALA A 92 -1.87 -1.59 -8.83
C ALA A 92 -0.36 -1.45 -9.08
N VAL A 93 0.11 -0.25 -9.43
CA VAL A 93 1.54 0.04 -9.63
C VAL A 93 2.30 0.03 -8.29
N GLY A 94 1.75 0.68 -7.26
CA GLY A 94 2.42 0.89 -5.98
C GLY A 94 2.64 -0.37 -5.15
N ILE A 95 1.79 -1.38 -5.29
CA ILE A 95 1.92 -2.63 -4.52
C ILE A 95 2.87 -3.64 -5.18
N ILE A 96 3.22 -3.49 -6.46
CA ILE A 96 4.08 -4.44 -7.19
C ILE A 96 5.44 -4.66 -6.49
N PRO A 97 6.21 -3.61 -6.13
CA PRO A 97 7.53 -3.80 -5.52
C PRO A 97 7.46 -4.56 -4.19
N ALA A 98 6.50 -4.18 -3.33
CA ALA A 98 6.29 -4.82 -2.04
C ALA A 98 5.84 -6.28 -2.21
N THR A 99 4.89 -6.53 -3.11
CA THR A 99 4.36 -7.87 -3.37
C THR A 99 5.44 -8.79 -3.91
N PHE A 100 6.29 -8.29 -4.81
CA PHE A 100 7.43 -9.05 -5.34
C PHE A 100 8.43 -9.41 -4.23
N ALA A 101 8.77 -8.46 -3.36
CA ALA A 101 9.66 -8.71 -2.23
C ALA A 101 9.09 -9.79 -1.27
N TYR A 102 7.79 -9.72 -0.96
CA TYR A 102 7.13 -10.74 -0.13
C TYR A 102 7.10 -12.12 -0.79
N ALA A 103 6.78 -12.18 -2.09
CA ALA A 103 6.76 -13.43 -2.83
C ALA A 103 8.16 -14.06 -2.93
N TRP A 104 9.20 -13.23 -3.07
CA TRP A 104 10.60 -13.67 -3.05
C TRP A 104 10.99 -14.22 -1.67
N LEU A 105 10.58 -13.56 -0.59
CA LEU A 105 10.76 -14.07 0.77
C LEU A 105 10.12 -15.43 0.99
N GLY A 106 8.86 -15.58 0.56
CA GLY A 106 8.14 -16.85 0.68
C GLY A 106 8.84 -17.98 -0.06
N ARG A 107 9.45 -17.68 -1.22
CA ARG A 107 10.28 -18.63 -1.96
C ARG A 107 11.56 -18.98 -1.21
N SER A 108 12.33 -17.99 -0.78
CA SER A 108 13.59 -18.21 -0.06
C SER A 108 13.39 -18.94 1.26
N GLY A 109 12.28 -18.69 1.97
CA GLY A 109 11.90 -19.42 3.17
C GLY A 109 11.62 -20.89 2.91
N LEU A 110 10.90 -21.22 1.84
CA LEU A 110 10.69 -22.61 1.42
C LEU A 110 12.00 -23.29 1.03
N GLU A 111 12.88 -22.60 0.29
CA GLU A 111 14.18 -23.14 -0.13
C GLU A 111 15.09 -23.44 1.06
N ALA A 112 15.08 -22.61 2.10
CA ALA A 112 15.84 -22.85 3.33
C ALA A 112 15.30 -24.02 4.16
N ILE A 113 13.98 -24.19 4.26
CA ILE A 113 13.38 -25.35 4.94
C ILE A 113 13.71 -26.65 4.17
N SER A 114 13.89 -26.57 2.85
CA SER A 114 14.32 -27.70 2.01
C SER A 114 15.82 -28.00 2.03
N GLY A 115 16.61 -27.31 2.88
CA GLY A 115 18.05 -27.59 3.07
C GLY A 115 19.00 -26.77 2.18
N SER A 116 18.50 -25.79 1.43
CA SER A 116 19.36 -24.85 0.68
C SER A 116 20.03 -23.85 1.63
N PRO A 117 21.26 -23.37 1.33
CA PRO A 117 21.98 -22.48 2.23
C PRO A 117 21.23 -21.14 2.44
N PRO A 118 21.09 -20.66 3.70
CA PRO A 118 20.11 -19.64 4.09
C PRO A 118 20.48 -18.19 3.72
N TRP A 119 21.53 -17.98 2.91
CA TRP A 119 21.99 -16.63 2.53
C TRP A 119 20.91 -15.83 1.78
N GLN A 120 20.05 -16.50 1.01
CA GLN A 120 18.92 -15.88 0.31
C GLN A 120 17.80 -15.46 1.28
N LEU A 121 17.56 -16.25 2.33
CA LEU A 121 16.64 -15.89 3.43
C LEU A 121 17.12 -14.65 4.17
N ILE A 122 18.42 -14.59 4.49
CA ILE A 122 19.03 -13.45 5.17
C ILE A 122 18.92 -12.20 4.30
N GLY A 123 19.21 -12.31 3.00
CA GLY A 123 19.05 -11.19 2.05
C GLY A 123 17.61 -10.67 1.97
N ALA A 124 16.65 -11.58 1.90
CA ALA A 124 15.24 -11.22 1.84
C ALA A 124 14.74 -10.55 3.14
N LEU A 125 15.15 -11.07 4.31
CA LEU A 125 14.85 -10.47 5.62
C LEU A 125 15.46 -9.07 5.77
N VAL A 126 16.69 -8.86 5.29
CA VAL A 126 17.34 -7.54 5.28
C VAL A 126 16.56 -6.57 4.39
N VAL A 127 16.12 -6.98 3.21
CA VAL A 127 15.30 -6.14 2.32
C VAL A 127 13.99 -5.73 2.97
N LEU A 128 13.28 -6.64 3.65
CA LEU A 128 12.09 -6.30 4.42
C LEU A 128 12.37 -5.37 5.60
N ALA A 129 13.44 -5.63 6.34
CA ALA A 129 13.84 -4.78 7.46
C ALA A 129 14.13 -3.36 6.98
N VAL A 130 14.82 -3.20 5.85
CA VAL A 130 15.10 -1.90 5.24
C VAL A 130 13.82 -1.23 4.75
N LEU A 131 12.95 -1.92 4.01
CA LEU A 131 11.65 -1.38 3.55
C LEU A 131 10.72 -0.98 4.71
N SER A 132 10.78 -1.70 5.84
CA SER A 132 9.95 -1.41 7.01
C SER A 132 10.52 -0.26 7.86
N THR A 133 11.85 -0.15 7.96
CA THR A 133 12.51 0.88 8.79
C THR A 133 12.73 2.20 8.05
N THR A 134 12.85 2.20 6.72
CA THR A 134 12.96 3.43 5.91
C THR A 134 11.85 4.46 6.18
N PRO A 135 10.55 4.10 6.19
CA PRO A 135 9.50 5.07 6.52
C PRO A 135 9.58 5.59 7.97
N LEU A 136 10.10 4.79 8.90
CA LEU A 136 10.27 5.19 10.32
C LEU A 136 11.43 6.18 10.50
N LEU A 137 12.54 5.97 9.78
CA LEU A 137 13.69 6.88 9.80
C LEU A 137 13.38 8.21 9.11
N TRP A 138 12.58 8.17 8.03
CA TRP A 138 12.10 9.37 7.35
C TRP A 138 11.17 10.22 8.23
N LYS A 139 10.35 9.57 9.07
CA LYS A 139 9.54 10.26 10.08
C LYS A 139 10.40 10.91 11.17
N LYS A 140 11.49 10.24 11.61
CA LYS A 140 12.38 10.78 12.64
C LYS A 140 13.17 12.01 12.16
N SER A 141 13.51 12.11 10.88
CA SER A 141 14.22 13.28 10.34
C SER A 141 13.32 14.51 10.12
N ARG A 142 11.99 14.36 10.11
CA ARG A 142 11.04 15.48 9.99
C ARG A 142 10.43 15.96 11.31
N LEU A 143 10.52 15.18 12.39
CA LEU A 143 10.08 15.57 13.74
C LEU A 143 11.22 16.21 14.58
N GLY A 144 12.40 16.40 13.96
CA GLY A 144 13.57 17.06 14.56
C GLY A 144 13.87 18.45 14.00
N GLN A 145 12.93 19.07 13.28
CA GLN A 145 12.94 20.49 12.93
C GLN A 145 11.65 21.15 13.42
#